data_AF-A0A7Y7LQW3-F1
#
_entry.id   AF-A0A7Y7LQW3-F1
#
_cell.length_a   1.000
_cell.length_b   1.000
_cell.length_c   1.000
_cell.angle_alpha   90.00
_cell.angle_beta   90.00
_cell.angle_gamma   90.00
#
_symmetry.space_group_name_H-M   'P 1'
#
loop_
_entity.id
_entity.type
_entity.pdbx_description
1 polymer ?
#
loop_
_entity_poly.entity_id
_entity_poly.type
_entity_poly.pdbx_seq_one_letter_code
_entity_poly.pdbx_strand_id
1 'polypeptide(L)'
;MGRALSAGTKAQVVQLTNANGLDVFGTGKFRVFGSDGTFTVPPNVTNIRVRVLGAGGSGASINGASARATGGAGGGFAMGTYTVAPGTTYAVTVGRGGLRASDGTPGNAGGTSSFGALLSATGGAGGTVSANGNLAGAVGGQGSGGNIINAKGGNSGSISPTSAGGAATGGGAAGSPYGDGGASGSITSTLGSGSYATGGGSVSAPSAGFTTVADGSQYGTGGAGVGSGGIQGSVAGGYDLLGNSAAEGVAGSNNPTSTPFRFPGDNFSGGGGGGKTSSSGNGGAGGTGSGGGASFGGSGGTGQGGDGGPYGGGGASYCANSGTGGNGGVGAGGGAVAGTNGGTSTGRQGGPGMVVVEW
;
A
#
# COMPACT_ATOMS: atom_id res chain seq x y z
N MET A 1 -36.46 -32.66 17.35
CA MET A 1 -35.49 -33.77 17.30
C MET A 1 -34.08 -33.19 17.30
N GLY A 2 -33.50 -33.02 18.48
CA GLY A 2 -32.12 -32.54 18.63
C GLY A 2 -31.14 -33.66 18.28
N ARG A 3 -30.21 -33.40 17.37
CA ARG A 3 -29.08 -34.32 17.13
C ARG A 3 -28.02 -34.00 18.17
N ALA A 4 -27.84 -34.92 19.11
CA ALA A 4 -26.73 -34.92 20.03
C ALA A 4 -25.41 -35.01 19.25
N LEU A 5 -24.46 -34.12 19.56
CA LEU A 5 -23.06 -34.32 19.26
C LEU A 5 -22.57 -35.47 20.15
N SER A 6 -22.19 -36.61 19.55
CA SER A 6 -21.65 -37.73 20.31
C SER A 6 -20.28 -37.34 20.88
N ALA A 7 -20.14 -37.53 22.20
CA ALA A 7 -18.89 -37.39 22.90
C ALA A 7 -17.92 -38.48 22.41
N GLY A 8 -16.97 -38.10 21.56
CA GLY A 8 -15.99 -39.03 21.02
C GLY A 8 -15.04 -38.43 19.98
N THR A 9 -14.78 -37.12 20.01
CA THR A 9 -13.75 -36.54 19.13
C THR A 9 -12.45 -36.55 19.91
N LYS A 10 -11.61 -37.56 19.68
CA LYS A 10 -10.16 -37.44 19.94
C LYS A 10 -9.74 -36.08 19.40
N ALA A 11 -9.01 -35.28 20.19
CA ALA A 11 -8.51 -33.99 19.73
C ALA A 11 -7.90 -34.17 18.34
N GLN A 12 -8.63 -33.74 17.32
CA GLN A 12 -8.15 -33.82 15.96
C GLN A 12 -7.07 -32.75 15.93
N VAL A 13 -5.81 -33.19 15.99
CA VAL A 13 -4.70 -32.34 15.56
C VAL A 13 -4.96 -32.10 14.09
N VAL A 14 -5.74 -31.06 13.79
CA VAL A 14 -5.81 -30.50 12.46
C VAL A 14 -4.41 -29.94 12.27
N GLN A 15 -3.55 -30.72 11.61
CA GLN A 15 -2.39 -30.14 10.96
C GLN A 15 -2.97 -29.19 9.92
N LEU A 16 -3.12 -27.93 10.31
CA LEU A 16 -3.28 -26.84 9.38
C LEU A 16 -1.99 -26.86 8.57
N THR A 17 -1.99 -27.58 7.45
CA THR A 17 -0.97 -27.45 6.42
C THR A 17 -1.03 -26.00 5.98
N ASN A 18 -0.18 -25.17 6.59
CA ASN A 18 -0.29 -23.73 6.49
C ASN A 18 0.27 -23.31 5.13
N ALA A 19 -0.54 -23.45 4.09
CA ALA A 19 -0.16 -23.23 2.70
C ALA A 19 0.39 -21.82 2.44
N ASN A 20 0.14 -20.88 3.35
CA ASN A 20 0.58 -19.48 3.26
C ASN A 20 1.93 -19.21 3.94
N GLY A 21 2.62 -20.25 4.45
CA GLY A 21 3.94 -20.12 5.07
C GLY A 21 3.96 -19.35 6.38
N LEU A 22 2.86 -19.33 7.13
CA LEU A 22 2.72 -18.63 8.42
C LEU A 22 3.08 -19.49 9.64
N ASP A 23 3.43 -20.75 9.42
CA ASP A 23 3.86 -21.73 10.42
C ASP A 23 5.30 -21.50 10.91
N VAL A 24 5.71 -22.24 11.94
CA VAL A 24 7.11 -22.26 12.40
C VAL A 24 7.95 -23.09 11.44
N PHE A 25 8.84 -22.44 10.71
CA PHE A 25 9.79 -23.12 9.83
C PHE A 25 11.06 -23.57 10.57
N GLY A 26 11.48 -24.81 10.33
CA GLY A 26 12.75 -25.34 10.83
C GLY A 26 12.90 -25.24 12.36
N THR A 27 14.00 -24.64 12.82
CA THR A 27 14.27 -24.38 14.23
C THR A 27 13.52 -23.18 14.80
N GLY A 28 12.80 -22.47 13.94
CA GLY A 28 12.06 -21.27 14.27
C GLY A 28 12.91 -20.01 14.36
N LYS A 29 14.18 -20.06 13.96
CA LYS A 29 15.05 -18.90 13.93
C LYS A 29 14.79 -18.10 12.66
N PHE A 30 15.04 -16.81 12.72
CA PHE A 30 14.89 -15.95 11.56
C PHE A 30 15.80 -14.73 11.63
N ARG A 31 15.97 -14.06 10.48
CA ARG A 31 16.63 -12.77 10.35
C ARG A 31 15.87 -11.89 9.38
N VAL A 32 15.69 -10.62 9.77
CA VAL A 32 15.09 -9.58 8.93
C VAL A 32 16.20 -8.66 8.43
N PHE A 33 16.17 -8.33 7.14
CA PHE A 33 17.03 -7.37 6.49
C PHE A 33 16.20 -6.18 6.03
N GLY A 34 16.49 -5.00 6.61
CA GLY A 34 15.95 -3.70 6.18
C GLY A 34 16.95 -2.88 5.34
N SER A 35 18.12 -3.44 5.07
CA SER A 35 19.18 -2.90 4.21
C SER A 35 19.98 -4.04 3.60
N ASP A 36 20.79 -3.74 2.60
CA ASP A 36 21.68 -4.71 1.95
C ASP A 36 22.57 -5.43 2.98
N GLY A 37 22.94 -6.67 2.65
CA GLY A 37 23.80 -7.47 3.50
C GLY A 37 24.08 -8.86 2.95
N THR A 38 24.50 -9.76 3.82
CA THR A 38 24.77 -11.16 3.50
C THR A 38 24.15 -12.08 4.54
N PHE A 39 23.70 -13.25 4.08
CA PHE A 39 23.26 -14.34 4.94
C PHE A 39 24.14 -15.56 4.72
N THR A 40 24.79 -16.02 5.79
CA THR A 40 25.53 -17.28 5.80
C THR A 40 24.67 -18.34 6.48
N VAL A 41 24.44 -19.46 5.78
CA VAL A 41 23.64 -20.58 6.27
C VAL A 41 24.29 -21.15 7.55
N PRO A 42 23.58 -21.19 8.69
CA PRO A 42 24.15 -21.70 9.93
C PRO A 42 24.52 -23.19 9.85
N PRO A 43 25.40 -23.66 10.76
CA PRO A 43 25.66 -25.09 10.90
C PRO A 43 24.38 -25.90 11.06
N ASN A 44 24.34 -27.08 10.43
CA ASN A 44 23.22 -28.03 10.47
C ASN A 44 21.89 -27.55 9.85
N VAL A 45 21.91 -26.44 9.10
CA VAL A 45 20.75 -25.96 8.34
C VAL A 45 20.87 -26.41 6.88
N THR A 46 19.90 -27.20 6.43
CA THR A 46 19.84 -27.69 5.04
C THR A 46 18.65 -27.17 4.26
N ASN A 47 17.74 -26.44 4.92
CA ASN A 47 16.58 -25.83 4.31
C ASN A 47 16.37 -24.43 4.91
N ILE A 48 15.98 -23.47 4.06
CA ILE A 48 15.56 -22.13 4.49
C ILE A 48 14.23 -21.78 3.84
N ARG A 49 13.45 -20.94 4.51
CA ARG A 49 12.34 -20.22 3.90
C ARG A 49 12.71 -18.75 3.77
N VAL A 50 12.46 -18.17 2.60
CA VAL A 50 12.80 -16.78 2.32
C VAL A 50 11.56 -16.04 1.86
N ARG A 51 11.39 -14.82 2.36
CA ARG A 51 10.36 -13.85 1.97
C ARG A 51 11.06 -12.61 1.44
N VAL A 52 10.66 -12.14 0.26
CA VAL A 52 11.23 -10.96 -0.38
C VAL A 52 10.09 -10.02 -0.76
N LEU A 53 10.21 -8.77 -0.34
CA LEU A 53 9.29 -7.69 -0.69
C LEU A 53 10.04 -6.57 -1.40
N GLY A 54 9.58 -6.21 -2.60
CA GLY A 54 10.08 -5.06 -3.36
C GLY A 54 9.66 -3.73 -2.73
N ALA A 55 10.39 -2.66 -2.99
CA ALA A 55 10.05 -1.35 -2.45
C ALA A 55 8.90 -0.67 -3.21
N GLY A 56 8.17 0.24 -2.58
CA GLY A 56 7.13 1.01 -3.25
C GLY A 56 7.68 2.20 -4.04
N GLY A 57 6.99 2.62 -5.10
CA GLY A 57 7.27 3.85 -5.83
C GLY A 57 6.75 5.10 -5.12
N SER A 58 7.29 6.28 -5.44
CA SER A 58 6.80 7.54 -4.89
C SER A 58 5.56 8.03 -5.65
N GLY A 59 4.72 8.80 -4.96
CA GLY A 59 3.71 9.61 -5.63
C GLY A 59 4.35 10.73 -6.44
N ALA A 60 3.64 11.21 -7.45
CA ALA A 60 4.04 12.38 -8.22
C ALA A 60 3.42 13.67 -7.65
N SER A 61 3.91 14.82 -8.12
CA SER A 61 3.39 16.14 -7.71
C SER A 61 3.31 17.10 -8.88
N ILE A 62 2.22 17.87 -8.96
CA ILE A 62 2.09 18.97 -9.92
C ILE A 62 1.16 20.08 -9.40
N ASN A 63 1.50 21.33 -9.69
CA ASN A 63 0.65 22.49 -9.51
C ASN A 63 0.17 23.08 -10.84
N GLY A 64 -1.08 23.55 -10.87
CA GLY A 64 -1.74 24.17 -12.01
C GLY A 64 -3.26 24.02 -11.95
N ALA A 65 -4.00 24.89 -12.66
CA ALA A 65 -5.48 24.93 -12.61
C ALA A 65 -6.16 23.57 -12.88
N SER A 66 -5.53 22.72 -13.71
CA SER A 66 -6.00 21.37 -14.07
C SER A 66 -4.99 20.28 -13.71
N ALA A 67 -4.14 20.54 -12.71
CA ALA A 67 -3.08 19.65 -12.23
C ALA A 67 -3.59 18.25 -11.89
N ARG A 68 -2.90 17.23 -12.41
CA ARG A 68 -3.22 15.81 -12.15
C ARG A 68 -1.97 15.04 -11.80
N ALA A 69 -2.03 14.27 -10.72
CA ALA A 69 -0.94 13.42 -10.29
C ALA A 69 -1.45 12.05 -9.83
N THR A 70 -0.76 10.97 -10.18
CA THR A 70 -1.05 9.64 -9.66
C THR A 70 -0.07 9.23 -8.57
N GLY A 71 -0.53 8.38 -7.66
CA GLY A 71 0.32 7.84 -6.59
C GLY A 71 1.37 6.86 -7.14
N GLY A 72 2.31 6.47 -6.30
CA GLY A 72 3.22 5.38 -6.60
C GLY A 72 2.54 4.02 -6.42
N ALA A 73 3.07 2.99 -7.07
CA ALA A 73 2.60 1.62 -6.91
C ALA A 73 3.36 0.90 -5.78
N GLY A 74 2.78 -0.18 -5.25
CA GLY A 74 3.47 -1.07 -4.32
C GLY A 74 4.47 -2.00 -5.02
N GLY A 75 5.44 -2.48 -4.27
CA GLY A 75 6.38 -3.52 -4.69
C GLY A 75 5.76 -4.92 -4.65
N GLY A 76 6.34 -5.83 -5.43
CA GLY A 76 5.92 -7.23 -5.46
C GLY A 76 6.33 -8.00 -4.22
N PHE A 77 5.87 -9.25 -4.11
CA PHE A 77 6.22 -10.15 -3.03
C PHE A 77 6.53 -11.55 -3.57
N ALA A 78 7.57 -12.20 -3.05
CA ALA A 78 7.87 -13.60 -3.36
C ALA A 78 8.22 -14.35 -2.08
N MET A 79 7.78 -15.60 -1.98
CA MET A 79 8.17 -16.52 -0.91
C MET A 79 8.51 -17.90 -1.47
N GLY A 80 9.55 -18.50 -0.92
CA GLY A 80 9.86 -19.88 -1.23
C GLY A 80 10.72 -20.60 -0.19
N THR A 81 10.74 -21.93 -0.29
CA THR A 81 11.60 -22.83 0.46
C THR A 81 12.69 -23.41 -0.44
N TYR A 82 13.92 -23.39 0.05
CA TYR A 82 15.09 -23.79 -0.73
C TYR A 82 15.99 -24.72 0.08
N THR A 83 16.42 -25.79 -0.57
CA THR A 83 17.51 -26.64 -0.06
C THR A 83 18.82 -25.87 -0.16
N VAL A 84 19.60 -25.87 0.91
CA VAL A 84 20.87 -25.16 1.02
C VAL A 84 21.93 -26.03 1.69
N ALA A 85 23.20 -25.64 1.58
CA ALA A 85 24.29 -26.27 2.32
C ALA A 85 24.74 -25.36 3.48
N PRO A 86 25.06 -25.91 4.67
CA PRO A 86 25.67 -25.15 5.76
C PRO A 86 26.93 -24.39 5.30
N GLY A 87 27.08 -23.15 5.75
CA GLY A 87 28.20 -22.28 5.38
C GLY A 87 28.06 -21.56 4.04
N THR A 88 27.11 -21.94 3.18
CA THR A 88 26.83 -21.20 1.93
C THR A 88 26.40 -19.77 2.26
N THR A 89 26.89 -18.80 1.50
CA THR A 89 26.55 -17.38 1.68
C THR A 89 25.72 -16.88 0.52
N TYR A 90 24.66 -16.13 0.84
CA TYR A 90 23.76 -15.48 -0.11
C TYR A 90 23.85 -13.97 0.08
N ALA A 91 23.99 -13.23 -1.03
CA ALA A 91 23.83 -11.79 -1.04
C ALA A 91 22.36 -11.43 -0.80
N VAL A 92 22.10 -10.42 0.01
CA VAL A 92 20.77 -9.89 0.28
C VAL A 92 20.72 -8.46 -0.21
N THR A 93 19.83 -8.18 -1.16
CA THR A 93 19.56 -6.82 -1.65
C THR A 93 18.22 -6.37 -1.13
N VAL A 94 18.15 -5.18 -0.54
CA VAL A 94 16.92 -4.57 -0.05
C VAL A 94 16.63 -3.32 -0.86
N GLY A 95 15.53 -3.36 -1.61
CA GLY A 95 15.08 -2.25 -2.42
C GLY A 95 14.81 -1.00 -1.58
N ARG A 96 15.30 0.15 -2.05
CA ARG A 96 14.97 1.45 -1.45
C ARG A 96 13.62 1.93 -1.98
N GLY A 97 12.82 2.55 -1.11
CA GLY A 97 11.59 3.23 -1.52
C GLY A 97 11.87 4.32 -2.55
N GLY A 98 10.93 4.52 -3.48
CA GLY A 98 11.00 5.62 -4.44
C GLY A 98 11.09 6.95 -3.70
N LEU A 99 12.10 7.75 -4.03
CA LEU A 99 12.29 9.07 -3.42
C LEU A 99 11.21 10.03 -3.87
N ARG A 100 10.84 10.99 -3.02
CA ARG A 100 9.86 12.03 -3.37
C ARG A 100 10.22 12.73 -4.68
N ALA A 101 9.23 13.00 -5.50
CA ALA A 101 9.36 13.82 -6.70
C ALA A 101 9.31 15.31 -6.36
N SER A 102 9.91 16.14 -7.22
CA SER A 102 9.73 17.59 -7.18
C SER A 102 8.41 17.97 -7.87
N ASP A 103 7.98 19.22 -7.70
CA ASP A 103 6.79 19.72 -8.39
C ASP A 103 6.94 19.64 -9.92
N GLY A 104 5.88 19.23 -10.61
CA GLY A 104 5.85 19.03 -12.06
C GLY A 104 6.58 17.78 -12.56
N THR A 105 7.11 16.92 -11.69
CA THR A 105 7.86 15.72 -12.10
C THR A 105 7.14 14.42 -11.74
N PRO A 106 7.26 13.37 -12.57
CA PRO A 106 6.81 12.03 -12.22
C PRO A 106 7.48 11.50 -10.95
N GLY A 107 6.81 10.55 -10.30
CA GLY A 107 7.35 9.80 -9.18
C GLY A 107 8.53 8.92 -9.58
N ASN A 108 9.37 8.58 -8.60
CA ASN A 108 10.46 7.65 -8.76
C ASN A 108 10.00 6.21 -8.44
N ALA A 109 10.48 5.24 -9.22
CA ALA A 109 10.22 3.83 -8.93
C ALA A 109 10.94 3.36 -7.65
N GLY A 110 10.37 2.35 -7.00
CA GLY A 110 11.02 1.63 -5.91
C GLY A 110 12.09 0.65 -6.42
N GLY A 111 13.07 0.35 -5.57
CA GLY A 111 14.09 -0.66 -5.85
C GLY A 111 13.60 -2.10 -5.69
N THR A 112 14.25 -3.01 -6.42
CA THR A 112 14.07 -4.46 -6.30
C THR A 112 14.75 -4.98 -5.03
N SER A 113 14.10 -5.92 -4.34
CA SER A 113 14.72 -6.72 -3.28
C SER A 113 15.00 -8.13 -3.79
N SER A 114 16.02 -8.80 -3.25
CA SER A 114 16.40 -10.16 -3.66
C SER A 114 17.19 -10.91 -2.58
N PHE A 115 17.18 -12.24 -2.71
CA PHE A 115 18.02 -13.14 -1.93
C PHE A 115 18.80 -14.05 -2.88
N GLY A 116 20.05 -13.66 -3.15
CA GLY A 116 20.89 -14.25 -4.20
C GLY A 116 20.14 -14.32 -5.54
N ALA A 117 20.29 -15.46 -6.22
CA ALA A 117 19.55 -15.79 -7.44
C ALA A 117 18.29 -16.64 -7.16
N LEU A 118 17.94 -16.90 -5.90
CA LEU A 118 16.85 -17.82 -5.55
C LEU A 118 15.47 -17.21 -5.83
N LEU A 119 15.28 -15.96 -5.41
CA LEU A 119 14.05 -15.20 -5.60
C LEU A 119 14.28 -13.69 -5.50
N SER A 120 13.38 -12.94 -6.12
CA SER A 120 13.38 -11.49 -6.12
C SER A 120 11.96 -10.93 -6.16
N ALA A 121 11.81 -9.66 -5.78
CA ALA A 121 10.58 -8.93 -5.99
C ALA A 121 10.91 -7.51 -6.45
N THR A 122 10.39 -7.12 -7.61
CA THR A 122 10.63 -5.79 -8.17
C THR A 122 9.89 -4.71 -7.37
N GLY A 123 10.45 -3.51 -7.38
CA GLY A 123 9.76 -2.36 -6.80
C GLY A 123 8.59 -1.88 -7.67
N GLY A 124 7.68 -1.12 -7.05
CA GLY A 124 6.56 -0.49 -7.74
C GLY A 124 7.00 0.71 -8.57
N ALA A 125 6.29 0.99 -9.66
CA ALA A 125 6.53 2.17 -10.48
C ALA A 125 6.18 3.47 -9.71
N GLY A 126 6.83 4.57 -10.11
CA GLY A 126 6.49 5.90 -9.62
C GLY A 126 5.22 6.44 -10.28
N GLY A 127 4.56 7.38 -9.61
CA GLY A 127 3.39 8.08 -10.14
C GLY A 127 3.68 8.91 -11.39
N THR A 128 2.63 9.32 -12.09
CA THR A 128 2.66 10.15 -13.30
C THR A 128 1.98 11.49 -13.07
N VAL A 129 2.32 12.51 -13.86
CA VAL A 129 1.72 13.84 -13.80
C VAL A 129 1.28 14.30 -15.17
N SER A 130 0.24 15.12 -15.21
CA SER A 130 -0.12 15.90 -16.39
C SER A 130 -0.87 17.17 -16.00
N ALA A 131 -0.74 18.20 -16.82
CA ALA A 131 -1.56 19.40 -16.73
C ALA A 131 -2.97 19.19 -17.32
N ASN A 132 -3.18 18.14 -18.12
CA ASN A 132 -4.43 17.82 -18.80
C ASN A 132 -4.48 16.36 -19.32
N GLY A 133 -5.67 15.86 -19.65
CA GLY A 133 -5.84 14.51 -20.22
C GLY A 133 -5.73 13.34 -19.23
N ASN A 134 -5.68 12.13 -19.76
CA ASN A 134 -5.74 10.88 -19.00
C ASN A 134 -4.37 10.50 -18.46
N LEU A 135 -4.33 9.98 -17.23
CA LEU A 135 -3.16 9.36 -16.61
C LEU A 135 -3.46 7.89 -16.32
N ALA A 136 -2.59 7.01 -16.81
CA ALA A 136 -2.53 5.65 -16.31
C ALA A 136 -2.01 5.65 -14.87
N GLY A 137 -2.56 4.74 -14.06
CA GLY A 137 -2.01 4.45 -12.73
C GLY A 137 -0.63 3.80 -12.85
N ALA A 138 0.22 4.03 -11.84
CA ALA A 138 1.50 3.37 -11.73
C ALA A 138 1.31 1.86 -11.56
N VAL A 139 2.15 1.07 -12.22
CA VAL A 139 2.08 -0.40 -12.21
C VAL A 139 2.83 -0.97 -11.01
N GLY A 140 2.21 -1.91 -10.30
CA GLY A 140 2.80 -2.63 -9.18
C GLY A 140 3.96 -3.55 -9.56
N GLY A 141 4.90 -3.68 -8.61
CA GLY A 141 6.03 -4.61 -8.72
C GLY A 141 5.58 -6.07 -8.76
N GLN A 142 6.50 -6.96 -9.11
CA GLN A 142 6.24 -8.38 -9.37
C GLN A 142 7.19 -9.25 -8.55
N GLY A 143 6.66 -10.24 -7.83
CA GLY A 143 7.46 -11.32 -7.26
C GLY A 143 7.90 -12.33 -8.33
N SER A 144 9.07 -12.95 -8.14
CA SER A 144 9.56 -14.04 -8.98
C SER A 144 10.49 -14.99 -8.22
N GLY A 145 10.52 -16.26 -8.64
CA GLY A 145 11.37 -17.31 -8.07
C GLY A 145 10.83 -17.96 -6.79
N GLY A 146 9.72 -17.46 -6.22
CA GLY A 146 9.05 -18.08 -5.10
C GLY A 146 8.33 -19.37 -5.52
N ASN A 147 8.60 -20.49 -4.85
CA ASN A 147 7.87 -21.75 -5.07
C ASN A 147 6.62 -21.90 -4.18
N ILE A 148 6.37 -20.94 -3.26
CA ILE A 148 5.15 -20.86 -2.46
C ILE A 148 4.22 -19.80 -3.04
N ILE A 149 4.70 -18.58 -3.25
CA ILE A 149 3.90 -17.49 -3.83
C ILE A 149 4.77 -16.47 -4.56
N ASN A 150 4.21 -15.93 -5.64
CA ASN A 150 4.69 -14.74 -6.33
C ASN A 150 3.49 -13.81 -6.52
N ALA A 151 3.50 -12.67 -5.83
CA ALA A 151 2.41 -11.71 -5.82
C ALA A 151 2.86 -10.35 -6.35
N LYS A 152 1.90 -9.59 -6.86
CA LYS A 152 2.08 -8.24 -7.36
C LYS A 152 1.88 -7.22 -6.26
N GLY A 153 2.54 -6.07 -6.39
CA GLY A 153 2.11 -4.87 -5.68
C GLY A 153 0.82 -4.32 -6.28
N GLY A 154 0.09 -3.54 -5.49
CA GLY A 154 -1.07 -2.80 -5.94
C GLY A 154 -0.68 -1.63 -6.85
N ASN A 155 -1.49 -1.39 -7.88
CA ASN A 155 -1.36 -0.22 -8.73
C ASN A 155 -1.79 1.05 -8.00
N SER A 156 -1.34 2.22 -8.45
CA SER A 156 -2.07 3.45 -8.12
C SER A 156 -3.28 3.64 -9.02
N GLY A 157 -4.13 4.60 -8.67
CA GLY A 157 -5.38 4.89 -9.35
C GLY A 157 -5.11 5.63 -10.64
N SER A 158 -5.83 5.26 -11.70
CA SER A 158 -5.85 6.01 -12.96
C SER A 158 -6.70 7.27 -12.83
N ILE A 159 -6.44 8.25 -13.69
CA ILE A 159 -7.25 9.48 -13.83
C ILE A 159 -7.71 9.56 -15.28
N SER A 160 -9.00 9.45 -15.54
CA SER A 160 -9.57 9.55 -16.89
C SER A 160 -10.76 10.52 -16.89
N PRO A 161 -10.54 11.82 -17.13
CA PRO A 161 -11.63 12.79 -17.07
C PRO A 161 -11.93 13.43 -18.44
N THR A 162 -13.19 13.80 -18.64
CA THR A 162 -13.65 14.64 -19.77
C THR A 162 -13.77 16.13 -19.40
N SER A 163 -13.31 16.57 -18.20
CA SER A 163 -13.44 17.99 -17.75
C SER A 163 -12.21 18.50 -16.94
N ALA A 164 -12.08 19.83 -16.82
CA ALA A 164 -10.85 20.59 -16.47
C ALA A 164 -10.42 20.62 -14.98
N GLY A 165 -11.04 19.81 -14.11
CA GLY A 165 -10.70 19.75 -12.68
C GLY A 165 -9.34 19.12 -12.40
N GLY A 166 -8.75 19.47 -11.24
CA GLY A 166 -7.52 18.86 -10.75
C GLY A 166 -7.77 17.60 -9.91
N ALA A 167 -6.83 16.66 -9.92
CA ALA A 167 -7.04 15.34 -9.33
C ALA A 167 -5.75 14.68 -8.84
N ALA A 168 -5.83 13.96 -7.72
CA ALA A 168 -4.71 13.20 -7.17
C ALA A 168 -5.14 11.80 -6.72
N THR A 169 -4.34 10.76 -7.00
CA THR A 169 -4.64 9.40 -6.51
C THR A 169 -3.68 8.93 -5.42
N GLY A 170 -4.18 8.06 -4.55
CA GLY A 170 -3.39 7.43 -3.49
C GLY A 170 -2.36 6.44 -4.07
N GLY A 171 -1.54 5.88 -3.18
CA GLY A 171 -0.59 4.83 -3.52
C GLY A 171 -1.20 3.43 -3.45
N GLY A 172 -0.64 2.49 -4.22
CA GLY A 172 -0.99 1.07 -4.13
C GLY A 172 -0.32 0.37 -2.94
N ALA A 173 -0.96 -0.65 -2.38
CA ALA A 173 -0.40 -1.45 -1.30
C ALA A 173 0.70 -2.40 -1.77
N ALA A 174 1.52 -2.89 -0.85
CA ALA A 174 2.50 -3.93 -1.12
C ALA A 174 1.83 -5.29 -1.43
N GLY A 175 2.49 -6.13 -2.23
CA GLY A 175 2.15 -7.56 -2.29
C GLY A 175 2.42 -8.25 -0.94
N SER A 176 1.82 -9.42 -0.72
CA SER A 176 1.91 -10.09 0.58
C SER A 176 1.85 -11.63 0.48
N PRO A 177 2.06 -12.36 1.60
CA PRO A 177 1.80 -13.79 1.68
C PRO A 177 0.35 -14.18 1.36
N TYR A 178 -0.59 -13.24 1.36
CA TYR A 178 -2.01 -13.47 1.07
C TYR A 178 -2.38 -13.16 -0.39
N GLY A 179 -1.45 -12.67 -1.21
CA GLY A 179 -1.68 -12.35 -2.61
C GLY A 179 -1.28 -10.93 -2.99
N ASP A 180 -1.85 -10.48 -4.10
CA ASP A 180 -1.58 -9.18 -4.69
C ASP A 180 -2.03 -8.03 -3.78
N GLY A 181 -1.26 -6.95 -3.77
CA GLY A 181 -1.63 -5.73 -3.05
C GLY A 181 -2.84 -5.04 -3.69
N GLY A 182 -3.69 -4.42 -2.87
CA GLY A 182 -4.83 -3.65 -3.33
C GLY A 182 -4.41 -2.33 -3.98
N ALA A 183 -5.11 -1.97 -5.05
CA ALA A 183 -4.90 -0.71 -5.76
C ALA A 183 -5.51 0.48 -5.01
N SER A 184 -4.99 1.70 -5.22
CA SER A 184 -5.75 2.90 -4.82
C SER A 184 -6.91 3.17 -5.80
N GLY A 185 -7.81 4.08 -5.42
CA GLY A 185 -9.02 4.38 -6.17
C GLY A 185 -8.73 5.18 -7.43
N SER A 186 -9.30 4.75 -8.55
CA SER A 186 -9.29 5.51 -9.81
C SER A 186 -10.31 6.65 -9.82
N ILE A 187 -10.04 7.67 -10.61
CA ILE A 187 -10.89 8.84 -10.81
C ILE A 187 -11.35 8.85 -12.26
N THR A 188 -12.60 8.50 -12.47
CA THR A 188 -13.28 8.59 -13.77
C THR A 188 -14.38 9.63 -13.63
N SER A 189 -14.29 10.75 -14.36
CA SER A 189 -15.29 11.82 -14.31
C SER A 189 -15.90 12.04 -15.69
N THR A 190 -17.23 11.97 -15.75
CA THR A 190 -18.05 12.27 -16.92
C THR A 190 -18.70 13.65 -16.88
N LEU A 191 -18.74 14.33 -15.71
CA LEU A 191 -19.59 15.51 -15.48
C LEU A 191 -18.98 16.50 -14.45
N GLY A 192 -17.97 17.31 -14.82
CA GLY A 192 -17.74 18.59 -14.12
C GLY A 192 -16.31 18.95 -13.70
N SER A 193 -16.16 20.23 -13.32
CA SER A 193 -14.92 20.95 -13.01
C SER A 193 -14.38 20.77 -11.57
N GLY A 194 -14.90 19.77 -10.85
CA GLY A 194 -14.56 19.49 -9.45
C GLY A 194 -13.12 19.04 -9.20
N SER A 195 -12.73 18.99 -7.92
CA SER A 195 -11.39 18.58 -7.48
C SER A 195 -11.44 17.32 -6.63
N TYR A 196 -10.52 16.39 -6.87
CA TYR A 196 -10.64 15.02 -6.39
C TYR A 196 -9.36 14.47 -5.79
N ALA A 197 -9.46 13.74 -4.67
CA ALA A 197 -8.37 13.00 -4.09
C ALA A 197 -8.83 11.61 -3.60
N THR A 198 -8.03 10.55 -3.84
CA THR A 198 -8.36 9.19 -3.35
C THR A 198 -7.43 8.72 -2.24
N GLY A 199 -7.95 7.88 -1.35
CA GLY A 199 -7.15 7.18 -0.34
C GLY A 199 -6.21 6.13 -0.95
N GLY A 200 -5.33 5.58 -0.13
CA GLY A 200 -4.42 4.50 -0.53
C GLY A 200 -5.07 3.12 -0.48
N GLY A 201 -4.51 2.17 -1.23
CA GLY A 201 -4.92 0.77 -1.20
C GLY A 201 -4.49 0.03 0.08
N SER A 202 -5.17 -1.08 0.38
CA SER A 202 -4.80 -2.01 1.46
C SER A 202 -4.21 -3.28 0.87
N VAL A 203 -3.55 -4.08 1.68
CA VAL A 203 -2.95 -5.38 1.27
C VAL A 203 -3.95 -6.42 0.78
N SER A 204 -5.25 -6.22 1.03
CA SER A 204 -6.32 -7.17 0.68
C SER A 204 -7.43 -6.57 -0.19
N ALA A 205 -7.51 -5.24 -0.31
CA ALA A 205 -8.61 -4.60 -0.99
C ALA A 205 -8.22 -3.25 -1.63
N PRO A 206 -8.85 -2.91 -2.77
CA PRO A 206 -8.64 -1.60 -3.37
C PRO A 206 -9.37 -0.49 -2.60
N SER A 207 -8.86 0.74 -2.61
CA SER A 207 -9.61 1.88 -2.07
C SER A 207 -10.70 2.37 -3.02
N ALA A 208 -11.70 3.07 -2.48
CA ALA A 208 -12.76 3.67 -3.28
C ALA A 208 -12.21 4.72 -4.26
N GLY A 209 -12.70 4.63 -5.50
CA GLY A 209 -12.54 5.64 -6.53
C GLY A 209 -13.80 6.48 -6.76
N PHE A 210 -13.79 7.30 -7.80
CA PHE A 210 -14.92 8.10 -8.26
C PHE A 210 -15.30 7.69 -9.69
N THR A 211 -16.61 7.55 -9.95
CA THR A 211 -17.13 7.15 -11.28
C THR A 211 -18.06 8.22 -11.88
N THR A 212 -18.88 8.86 -11.05
CA THR A 212 -19.75 9.99 -11.44
C THR A 212 -19.81 10.95 -10.26
N VAL A 213 -19.64 12.24 -10.53
CA VAL A 213 -19.59 13.29 -9.52
C VAL A 213 -20.37 14.49 -10.03
N ALA A 214 -21.03 15.21 -9.13
CA ALA A 214 -21.76 16.43 -9.47
C ALA A 214 -20.77 17.59 -9.71
N ASP A 215 -21.09 18.48 -10.66
CA ASP A 215 -20.24 19.62 -11.00
C ASP A 215 -20.01 20.56 -9.80
N GLY A 216 -18.84 21.19 -9.77
CA GLY A 216 -18.45 22.18 -8.74
C GLY A 216 -18.13 21.63 -7.35
N SER A 217 -18.14 20.30 -7.13
CA SER A 217 -17.94 19.70 -5.81
C SER A 217 -16.51 19.22 -5.56
N GLN A 218 -16.10 19.23 -4.28
CA GLN A 218 -14.78 18.79 -3.79
C GLN A 218 -14.92 17.46 -3.06
N TYR A 219 -14.14 16.43 -3.44
CA TYR A 219 -14.30 15.09 -2.87
C TYR A 219 -12.97 14.43 -2.49
N GLY A 220 -12.99 13.77 -1.33
CA GLY A 220 -11.93 12.90 -0.84
C GLY A 220 -12.50 11.53 -0.43
N THR A 221 -11.78 10.44 -0.69
CA THR A 221 -12.13 9.11 -0.13
C THR A 221 -11.27 8.74 1.06
N GLY A 222 -11.80 7.90 1.94
CA GLY A 222 -10.97 7.17 2.92
C GLY A 222 -10.08 6.13 2.24
N GLY A 223 -9.02 5.73 2.93
CA GLY A 223 -8.16 4.61 2.52
C GLY A 223 -8.89 3.28 2.64
N ALA A 224 -8.42 2.26 1.93
CA ALA A 224 -8.96 0.91 2.09
C ALA A 224 -8.59 0.33 3.46
N GLY A 225 -9.53 -0.41 4.06
CA GLY A 225 -9.26 -1.25 5.21
C GLY A 225 -8.95 -2.69 4.78
N VAL A 226 -8.60 -3.54 5.73
CA VAL A 226 -8.32 -4.95 5.42
C VAL A 226 -9.62 -5.75 5.25
N GLY A 227 -10.70 -5.37 5.94
CA GLY A 227 -12.02 -6.00 5.88
C GLY A 227 -12.89 -5.49 4.73
N SER A 228 -12.60 -4.32 4.17
CA SER A 228 -13.26 -3.82 2.96
C SER A 228 -12.41 -2.81 2.22
N GLY A 229 -12.68 -2.69 0.92
CA GLY A 229 -12.23 -1.54 0.16
C GLY A 229 -12.77 -0.22 0.72
N GLY A 230 -12.34 0.90 0.14
CA GLY A 230 -12.88 2.21 0.54
C GLY A 230 -14.39 2.29 0.26
N ILE A 231 -15.08 3.11 1.03
CA ILE A 231 -16.53 3.33 0.85
C ILE A 231 -16.71 4.41 -0.22
N GLN A 232 -17.36 4.07 -1.34
CA GLN A 232 -17.54 4.99 -2.46
C GLN A 232 -18.28 6.27 -2.04
N GLY A 233 -17.74 7.44 -2.38
CA GLY A 233 -18.33 8.73 -2.03
C GLY A 233 -18.30 9.06 -0.52
N SER A 234 -17.55 8.30 0.28
CA SER A 234 -17.40 8.54 1.70
C SER A 234 -15.98 8.91 2.07
N VAL A 235 -15.87 9.85 3.00
CA VAL A 235 -14.63 10.20 3.70
C VAL A 235 -14.29 9.19 4.81
N ALA A 236 -15.17 8.23 5.13
CA ALA A 236 -14.84 7.19 6.08
C ALA A 236 -13.80 6.21 5.51
N GLY A 237 -12.89 5.74 6.36
CA GLY A 237 -11.96 4.69 6.01
C GLY A 237 -12.66 3.35 5.80
N GLY A 238 -12.04 2.45 5.02
CA GLY A 238 -12.53 1.08 4.88
C GLY A 238 -12.47 0.31 6.20
N TYR A 239 -13.27 -0.75 6.29
CA TYR A 239 -13.45 -1.50 7.52
C TYR A 239 -12.20 -2.29 7.94
N ASP A 240 -11.96 -2.34 9.24
CA ASP A 240 -11.01 -3.25 9.88
C ASP A 240 -11.55 -4.70 9.87
N LEU A 241 -10.80 -5.67 10.43
CA LEU A 241 -11.21 -7.08 10.41
C LEU A 241 -12.45 -7.37 11.28
N LEU A 242 -12.80 -6.47 12.20
CA LEU A 242 -14.00 -6.58 13.05
C LEU A 242 -15.19 -5.78 12.49
N GLY A 243 -15.03 -5.12 11.35
CA GLY A 243 -16.07 -4.32 10.73
C GLY A 243 -16.14 -2.87 11.21
N ASN A 244 -15.11 -2.35 11.90
CA ASN A 244 -15.09 -0.93 12.30
C ASN A 244 -14.44 -0.06 11.22
N SER A 245 -15.04 1.10 10.92
CA SER A 245 -14.48 2.10 10.00
C SER A 245 -13.99 3.33 10.75
N ALA A 246 -12.93 3.96 10.23
CA ALA A 246 -12.48 5.25 10.74
C ALA A 246 -13.40 6.36 10.24
N ALA A 247 -13.77 7.28 11.14
CA ALA A 247 -14.45 8.52 10.78
C ALA A 247 -13.53 9.48 9.99
N GLU A 248 -14.10 10.56 9.44
CA GLU A 248 -13.38 11.58 8.65
C GLU A 248 -12.12 12.11 9.37
N GLY A 249 -10.96 11.98 8.72
CA GLY A 249 -9.63 12.38 9.21
C GLY A 249 -9.12 11.65 10.44
N VAL A 250 -9.82 10.59 10.87
CA VAL A 250 -9.37 9.75 11.98
C VAL A 250 -8.49 8.64 11.41
N ALA A 251 -7.44 8.29 12.15
CA ALA A 251 -6.60 7.15 11.80
C ALA A 251 -7.38 5.84 11.90
N GLY A 252 -7.03 4.88 11.04
CA GLY A 252 -7.57 3.53 11.09
C GLY A 252 -7.09 2.75 12.32
N SER A 253 -7.89 1.78 12.76
CA SER A 253 -7.52 0.84 13.83
C SER A 253 -6.24 0.10 13.46
N ASN A 254 -5.23 0.02 14.35
CA ASN A 254 -3.97 -0.65 14.02
C ASN A 254 -4.00 -2.18 14.21
N ASN A 255 -4.69 -2.70 15.22
CA ASN A 255 -4.79 -4.14 15.46
C ASN A 255 -6.00 -4.46 16.35
N PRO A 256 -7.22 -4.49 15.79
CA PRO A 256 -8.43 -4.69 16.58
C PRO A 256 -8.52 -6.10 17.22
N THR A 257 -7.75 -7.08 16.73
CA THR A 257 -7.80 -8.47 17.21
C THR A 257 -6.83 -8.76 18.35
N SER A 258 -5.87 -7.88 18.64
CA SER A 258 -4.79 -8.08 19.62
C SER A 258 -3.94 -9.35 19.44
N THR A 259 -4.03 -10.00 18.28
CA THR A 259 -3.34 -11.29 18.04
C THR A 259 -1.83 -11.07 17.86
N PRO A 260 -0.98 -11.79 18.61
CA PRO A 260 0.46 -11.72 18.44
C PRO A 260 0.85 -12.32 17.08
N PHE A 261 1.81 -11.70 16.42
CA PHE A 261 2.31 -12.14 15.12
C PHE A 261 3.82 -12.21 15.12
N ARG A 262 4.35 -13.03 14.21
CA ARG A 262 5.75 -13.43 14.23
C ARG A 262 6.63 -12.58 13.32
N PHE A 263 6.14 -12.27 12.12
CA PHE A 263 6.87 -11.48 11.14
C PHE A 263 6.11 -10.21 10.77
N PRO A 264 6.84 -9.13 10.41
CA PRO A 264 6.22 -8.01 9.70
C PRO A 264 5.45 -8.54 8.48
N GLY A 265 4.16 -8.19 8.38
CA GLY A 265 3.28 -8.60 7.28
C GLY A 265 2.49 -9.91 7.51
N ASP A 266 2.56 -10.52 8.70
CA ASP A 266 1.77 -11.71 9.06
C ASP A 266 0.38 -11.38 9.63
N ASN A 267 0.10 -10.13 9.95
CA ASN A 267 -1.18 -9.72 10.47
C ASN A 267 -1.58 -8.38 9.87
N PHE A 268 -2.61 -8.46 9.05
CA PHE A 268 -3.31 -7.32 8.50
C PHE A 268 -4.68 -7.34 9.12
N SER A 269 -4.95 -6.39 9.99
CA SER A 269 -6.24 -6.30 10.67
C SER A 269 -6.76 -4.87 10.70
N GLY A 270 -6.04 -3.93 10.10
CA GLY A 270 -6.29 -2.52 10.30
C GLY A 270 -7.47 -1.95 9.51
N GLY A 271 -8.02 -0.86 10.04
CA GLY A 271 -8.99 -0.02 9.31
C GLY A 271 -8.30 0.95 8.37
N GLY A 272 -8.96 1.36 7.30
CA GLY A 272 -8.47 2.43 6.45
C GLY A 272 -8.51 3.77 7.19
N GLY A 273 -7.62 4.69 6.84
CA GLY A 273 -7.66 6.06 7.38
C GLY A 273 -8.82 6.85 6.77
N GLY A 274 -9.51 7.65 7.58
CA GLY A 274 -10.56 8.53 7.08
C GLY A 274 -10.01 9.67 6.22
N GLY A 275 -10.63 9.95 5.08
CA GLY A 275 -10.33 11.13 4.27
C GLY A 275 -10.73 12.43 4.96
N LYS A 276 -10.35 13.59 4.40
CA LYS A 276 -10.74 14.93 4.86
C LYS A 276 -11.19 15.80 3.69
N THR A 277 -12.33 16.48 3.82
CA THR A 277 -12.87 17.40 2.80
C THR A 277 -12.91 18.87 3.25
N SER A 278 -12.57 19.17 4.49
CA SER A 278 -12.54 20.54 5.03
C SER A 278 -11.26 21.29 4.68
N SER A 279 -11.34 22.64 4.60
CA SER A 279 -10.28 23.53 4.11
C SER A 279 -8.94 23.50 4.86
N SER A 280 -8.84 22.79 5.99
CA SER A 280 -7.61 22.64 6.76
C SER A 280 -7.64 21.32 7.54
N GLY A 281 -7.00 20.28 7.03
CA GLY A 281 -6.98 18.98 7.70
C GLY A 281 -6.16 17.92 6.96
N ASN A 282 -5.64 16.97 7.73
CA ASN A 282 -4.88 15.85 7.22
C ASN A 282 -5.78 14.61 7.14
N GLY A 283 -5.58 13.80 6.09
CA GLY A 283 -6.17 12.47 6.04
C GLY A 283 -5.66 11.61 7.19
N GLY A 284 -6.52 10.74 7.70
CA GLY A 284 -6.14 9.77 8.73
C GLY A 284 -5.14 8.76 8.20
N ALA A 285 -4.18 8.36 9.04
CA ALA A 285 -3.27 7.28 8.69
C ALA A 285 -4.01 5.93 8.61
N GLY A 286 -3.55 5.02 7.77
CA GLY A 286 -4.07 3.66 7.72
C GLY A 286 -3.61 2.81 8.91
N GLY A 287 -4.45 1.85 9.31
CA GLY A 287 -4.08 0.77 10.22
C GLY A 287 -3.13 -0.26 9.58
N THR A 288 -2.76 -1.32 10.32
CA THR A 288 -1.89 -2.37 9.76
C THR A 288 -2.47 -3.01 8.50
N GLY A 289 -1.72 -2.95 7.39
CA GLY A 289 -2.16 -3.43 6.08
C GLY A 289 -3.08 -2.48 5.32
N SER A 290 -3.39 -1.29 5.86
CA SER A 290 -4.48 -0.44 5.37
C SER A 290 -3.97 0.86 4.79
N GLY A 291 -4.72 1.42 3.84
CA GLY A 291 -4.36 2.66 3.18
C GLY A 291 -4.69 3.90 4.00
N GLY A 292 -3.93 4.97 3.77
CA GLY A 292 -4.21 6.28 4.34
C GLY A 292 -5.34 7.02 3.63
N GLY A 293 -6.03 7.91 4.35
CA GLY A 293 -7.13 8.71 3.82
C GLY A 293 -6.66 9.85 2.92
N ALA A 294 -7.49 10.25 1.95
CA ALA A 294 -7.23 11.43 1.14
C ALA A 294 -7.32 12.72 1.97
N SER A 295 -6.68 13.79 1.50
CA SER A 295 -6.92 15.14 2.03
C SER A 295 -7.29 16.10 0.91
N PHE A 296 -8.10 17.09 1.29
CA PHE A 296 -8.45 18.22 0.46
C PHE A 296 -8.17 19.52 1.22
N GLY A 297 -7.47 20.47 0.59
CA GLY A 297 -7.28 21.82 1.09
C GLY A 297 -7.93 22.83 0.15
N GLY A 298 -8.99 23.49 0.61
CA GLY A 298 -9.67 24.56 -0.14
C GLY A 298 -8.80 25.81 -0.32
N SER A 299 -9.39 26.90 -0.85
CA SER A 299 -8.68 28.17 -1.08
C SER A 299 -8.03 28.67 0.22
N GLY A 300 -6.69 28.65 0.29
CA GLY A 300 -5.92 29.03 1.49
C GLY A 300 -5.46 27.87 2.37
N GLY A 301 -5.92 26.65 2.11
CA GLY A 301 -5.69 25.46 2.94
C GLY A 301 -4.38 24.74 2.68
N THR A 302 -3.83 24.13 3.74
CA THR A 302 -2.80 23.09 3.65
C THR A 302 -3.40 21.72 3.88
N GLY A 303 -3.00 20.72 3.11
CA GLY A 303 -3.50 19.34 3.27
C GLY A 303 -2.37 18.32 3.19
N GLN A 304 -2.40 17.32 4.07
CA GLN A 304 -1.56 16.13 3.97
C GLN A 304 -2.41 14.89 3.83
N GLY A 305 -2.16 14.10 2.78
CA GLY A 305 -2.73 12.75 2.66
C GLY A 305 -2.26 11.88 3.83
N GLY A 306 -3.14 11.05 4.36
CA GLY A 306 -2.79 10.15 5.46
C GLY A 306 -1.72 9.16 5.04
N ASP A 307 -0.76 8.89 5.91
CA ASP A 307 0.24 7.85 5.67
C ASP A 307 -0.45 6.48 5.60
N GLY A 308 0.03 5.61 4.71
CA GLY A 308 -0.37 4.21 4.73
C GLY A 308 0.12 3.55 6.00
N GLY A 309 -0.66 2.65 6.58
CA GLY A 309 -0.14 1.78 7.63
C GLY A 309 0.92 0.83 7.06
N PRO A 310 1.56 -0.01 7.89
CA PRO A 310 2.48 -1.02 7.40
C PRO A 310 1.89 -1.77 6.18
N TYR A 311 2.62 -1.80 5.06
CA TYR A 311 2.21 -2.40 3.77
C TYR A 311 1.04 -1.71 3.03
N GLY A 312 0.39 -0.71 3.61
CA GLY A 312 -0.67 0.06 2.98
C GLY A 312 -0.16 1.27 2.21
N GLY A 313 -0.89 1.67 1.17
CA GLY A 313 -0.57 2.82 0.34
C GLY A 313 -0.88 4.16 1.02
N GLY A 314 -0.12 5.20 0.70
CA GLY A 314 -0.37 6.55 1.19
C GLY A 314 -1.59 7.21 0.52
N GLY A 315 -2.32 8.04 1.25
CA GLY A 315 -3.43 8.82 0.72
C GLY A 315 -2.97 10.00 -0.15
N ALA A 316 -3.79 10.40 -1.12
CA ALA A 316 -3.52 11.58 -1.94
C ALA A 316 -3.80 12.90 -1.22
N SER A 317 -3.29 13.99 -1.77
CA SER A 317 -3.73 15.34 -1.42
C SER A 317 -4.09 16.14 -2.66
N TYR A 318 -5.20 16.88 -2.59
CA TYR A 318 -5.44 18.01 -3.46
C TYR A 318 -5.46 19.30 -2.63
N CYS A 319 -4.69 20.32 -3.01
CA CYS A 319 -4.56 21.53 -2.21
C CYS A 319 -4.46 22.80 -3.06
N ALA A 320 -5.14 23.87 -2.66
CA ALA A 320 -5.01 25.14 -3.38
C ALA A 320 -3.60 25.75 -3.27
N ASN A 321 -2.98 25.72 -2.09
CA ASN A 321 -1.70 26.36 -1.84
C ASN A 321 -0.54 25.36 -1.68
N SER A 322 -0.48 24.62 -0.57
CA SER A 322 0.61 23.68 -0.30
C SER A 322 0.07 22.38 0.26
N GLY A 323 0.58 21.27 -0.23
CA GLY A 323 0.11 19.97 0.20
C GLY A 323 1.13 18.88 -0.02
N THR A 324 0.93 17.80 0.71
CA THR A 324 1.82 16.65 0.68
C THR A 324 0.98 15.38 0.59
N GLY A 325 1.45 14.39 -0.16
CA GLY A 325 0.82 13.07 -0.13
C GLY A 325 1.00 12.43 1.24
N GLY A 326 0.48 11.21 1.42
CA GLY A 326 0.86 10.31 2.49
C GLY A 326 2.04 9.41 2.09
N ASN A 327 2.92 9.07 3.02
CA ASN A 327 3.96 8.07 2.79
C ASN A 327 3.34 6.68 2.57
N GLY A 328 3.98 5.85 1.75
CA GLY A 328 3.67 4.42 1.71
C GLY A 328 4.28 3.68 2.91
N GLY A 329 3.57 2.71 3.46
CA GLY A 329 4.15 1.74 4.39
C GLY A 329 5.18 0.85 3.70
N VAL A 330 5.83 -0.06 4.44
CA VAL A 330 6.85 -1.01 3.90
C VAL A 330 6.38 -1.66 2.59
N GLY A 331 7.14 -1.49 1.51
CA GLY A 331 6.83 -1.96 0.16
C GLY A 331 5.68 -1.27 -0.56
N ALA A 332 4.97 -0.33 0.06
CA ALA A 332 3.79 0.31 -0.51
C ALA A 332 4.10 1.66 -1.17
N GLY A 333 3.24 2.06 -2.10
CA GLY A 333 3.38 3.30 -2.85
C GLY A 333 3.02 4.55 -2.05
N GLY A 334 3.73 5.65 -2.33
CA GLY A 334 3.42 6.98 -1.78
C GLY A 334 2.22 7.65 -2.47
N GLY A 335 1.50 8.50 -1.75
CA GLY A 335 0.39 9.29 -2.28
C GLY A 335 0.85 10.48 -3.12
N ALA A 336 0.03 10.86 -4.10
CA ALA A 336 0.28 11.98 -5.00
C ALA A 336 -0.21 13.32 -4.44
N VAL A 337 0.22 14.41 -5.09
CA VAL A 337 -0.30 15.75 -4.84
C VAL A 337 -0.65 16.48 -6.12
N ALA A 338 -1.82 17.11 -6.14
CA ALA A 338 -2.19 18.09 -7.15
C ALA A 338 -2.62 19.41 -6.49
N GLY A 339 -2.25 20.57 -7.06
CA GLY A 339 -2.68 21.87 -6.52
C GLY A 339 -2.88 22.96 -7.56
N THR A 340 -3.42 24.13 -7.19
CA THR A 340 -3.90 25.14 -8.17
C THR A 340 -3.27 26.53 -8.11
N ASN A 341 -2.72 26.99 -6.97
CA ASN A 341 -2.24 28.37 -6.80
C ASN A 341 -0.72 28.51 -6.67
N GLY A 342 0.06 27.60 -7.27
CA GLY A 342 1.52 27.75 -7.38
C GLY A 342 2.30 27.72 -6.05
N GLY A 343 1.74 27.15 -4.98
CA GLY A 343 2.51 26.85 -3.77
C GLY A 343 3.23 25.50 -3.86
N THR A 344 3.81 25.01 -2.78
CA THR A 344 4.66 23.80 -2.82
C THR A 344 3.82 22.52 -2.73
N SER A 345 3.82 21.72 -3.81
CA SER A 345 3.25 20.37 -3.83
C SER A 345 4.37 19.33 -3.80
N THR A 346 4.33 18.41 -2.84
CA THR A 346 5.33 17.33 -2.76
C THR A 346 4.68 15.97 -2.71
N GLY A 347 4.87 15.16 -3.75
CA GLY A 347 4.59 13.74 -3.70
C GLY A 347 5.38 13.09 -2.55
N ARG A 348 4.87 12.02 -1.96
CA ARG A 348 5.59 11.33 -0.88
C ARG A 348 6.31 10.09 -1.38
N GLN A 349 7.31 9.70 -0.60
CA GLN A 349 8.12 8.52 -0.84
C GLN A 349 7.29 7.24 -0.74
N GLY A 350 7.69 6.23 -1.51
CA GLY A 350 7.25 4.85 -1.28
C GLY A 350 8.00 4.23 -0.10
N GLY A 351 7.46 3.15 0.46
CA GLY A 351 8.12 2.44 1.54
C GLY A 351 9.28 1.56 1.08
N PRO A 352 10.24 1.27 1.97
CA PRO A 352 11.38 0.40 1.66
C PRO A 352 10.93 -1.05 1.44
N GLY A 353 11.73 -1.82 0.71
CA GLY A 353 11.59 -3.27 0.62
C GLY A 353 12.05 -3.98 1.91
N MET A 354 11.96 -5.30 1.90
CA MET A 354 12.39 -6.13 3.04
C MET A 354 12.74 -7.54 2.57
N VAL A 355 13.69 -8.18 3.26
CA VAL A 355 13.95 -9.63 3.12
C VAL A 355 13.90 -10.29 4.49
N VAL A 356 13.22 -11.43 4.59
CA VAL A 356 13.17 -12.27 5.80
C VAL A 356 13.67 -13.67 5.44
N VAL A 357 14.55 -14.21 6.25
CA VAL A 357 15.07 -15.58 6.12
C VAL A 357 14.75 -16.34 7.40
N GLU A 358 14.22 -17.56 7.27
CA GLU A 358 13.82 -18.44 8.37
C GLU A 358 14.52 -19.81 8.24
N TRP A 359 14.90 -20.42 9.37
CA TRP A 359 15.58 -21.73 9.42
C TRP A 359 15.43 -22.46 10.76
#